data_AF-A0A9J6AX61-F1
#
_entry.id   AF-A0A9J6AX61-F1
#
_cell.length_a   1.000
_cell.length_b   1.000
_cell.length_c   1.000
_cell.angle_alpha   90.00
_cell.angle_beta   90.00
_cell.angle_gamma   90.00
#
_symmetry.space_group_name_H-M   'P 1'
#
loop_
_entity.id
_entity.type
_entity.pdbx_description
1 polymer ?
#
loop_
_entity_poly.entity_id
_entity_poly.type
_entity_poly.pdbx_seq_one_letter_code
_entity_poly.pdbx_strand_id
1 'polypeptide(L)'
;MNNNSPSTTTTPTINVKPITLLHGEPYLRWTEFVVSKMNTIENLQHAIVGKFSYGWPDLDKLLTSIPAQCNIKGDFQIGYFQNRHILIQLALKDDFINLASKPAYYIKAKDGATY
;
A
#
# COMPACT_ATOMS: atom_id res chain seq x y z
N MET A 1 31.16 27.33 21.15
CA MET A 1 30.29 27.83 20.07
C MET A 1 29.66 26.60 19.41
N ASN A 2 28.40 26.32 19.73
CA ASN A 2 27.66 25.15 19.24
C ASN A 2 26.99 25.52 17.91
N ASN A 3 27.41 24.89 16.81
CA ASN A 3 26.71 25.00 15.53
C ASN A 3 25.76 23.81 15.37
N ASN A 4 24.55 23.94 15.94
CA ASN A 4 23.43 23.08 15.57
C ASN A 4 22.89 23.59 14.22
N SER A 5 23.26 22.92 13.13
CA SER A 5 22.60 23.10 11.83
C SER A 5 21.26 22.35 11.88
N PRO A 6 20.13 22.96 11.48
CA PRO A 6 18.85 22.27 11.42
C PRO A 6 18.91 21.21 10.31
N SER A 7 18.66 19.95 10.65
CA SER A 7 18.44 18.87 9.69
C SER A 7 17.17 19.17 8.91
N THR A 8 17.28 19.79 7.74
CA THR A 8 16.19 19.93 6.78
C THR A 8 15.89 18.53 6.24
N THR A 9 14.90 17.85 6.82
CA THR A 9 14.30 16.65 6.25
C THR A 9 13.57 17.06 4.97
N THR A 10 14.29 17.11 3.86
CA THR A 10 13.74 17.40 2.53
C THR A 10 12.94 16.19 2.08
N THR A 11 11.64 16.17 2.37
CA THR A 11 10.72 15.18 1.80
C THR A 11 10.84 15.26 0.28
N PRO A 12 11.24 14.17 -0.41
CA PRO A 12 11.47 14.22 -1.85
C PRO A 12 10.13 14.40 -2.57
N THR A 13 9.84 15.63 -3.00
CA THR A 13 8.61 15.97 -3.71
C THR A 13 8.61 15.42 -5.13
N ILE A 14 7.59 14.64 -5.46
CA ILE A 14 7.32 14.18 -6.82
C ILE A 14 6.72 15.35 -7.59
N ASN A 15 7.41 15.85 -8.61
CA ASN A 15 6.89 16.93 -9.45
C ASN A 15 5.70 16.44 -10.29
N VAL A 16 4.61 17.20 -10.29
CA VAL A 16 3.45 16.95 -11.16
C VAL A 16 3.87 17.07 -12.62
N LYS A 17 3.63 16.02 -13.40
CA LYS A 17 4.04 15.94 -14.80
C LYS A 17 2.94 16.49 -15.72
N PRO A 18 3.25 17.33 -16.71
CA PRO A 18 2.26 17.86 -17.63
C PRO A 18 1.68 16.76 -18.53
N ILE A 19 0.38 16.87 -18.82
CA ILE A 19 -0.33 16.00 -19.76
C ILE A 19 0.16 16.33 -21.18
N THR A 20 0.46 15.31 -21.97
CA THR A 20 0.83 15.46 -23.39
C THR A 20 -0.29 14.87 -24.26
N LEU A 21 -0.51 15.37 -25.48
CA LEU A 21 -1.49 14.80 -26.40
C LEU A 21 -0.81 13.85 -27.40
N LEU A 22 -1.27 12.61 -27.50
CA LEU A 22 -0.84 11.63 -28.50
C LEU A 22 -2.07 11.23 -29.30
N HIS A 23 -2.07 11.49 -30.61
CA HIS A 23 -3.22 11.25 -31.50
C HIS A 23 -4.54 11.90 -31.03
N GLY A 24 -4.45 13.07 -30.37
CA GLY A 24 -5.61 13.77 -29.82
C GLY A 24 -6.06 13.28 -28.44
N GLU A 25 -5.43 12.25 -27.87
CA GLU A 25 -5.74 11.74 -26.53
C GLU A 25 -4.71 12.22 -25.49
N PRO A 26 -5.16 12.65 -24.30
CA PRO A 26 -4.25 13.02 -23.22
C PRO A 26 -3.54 11.77 -22.68
N TYR A 27 -2.22 11.78 -22.71
CA TYR A 27 -1.37 10.73 -22.16
C TYR A 27 -0.36 11.28 -21.17
N LEU A 28 0.00 10.42 -20.21
CA LEU A 28 1.04 10.68 -19.22
C LEU A 28 2.03 9.52 -19.23
N ARG A 29 3.29 9.79 -19.59
CA ARG A 29 4.34 8.76 -19.62
C ARG A 29 5.21 8.84 -18.36
N TRP A 30 5.29 7.77 -17.60
CA TRP A 30 6.26 7.64 -16.50
C TRP A 30 7.40 6.72 -16.93
N THR A 31 8.64 7.08 -16.58
CA THR A 31 9.78 6.17 -16.74
C THR A 31 9.86 5.25 -15.54
N GLU A 32 10.32 4.02 -15.73
CA GLU A 32 10.50 3.03 -14.65
C GLU A 32 11.30 3.59 -13.46
N PHE A 33 12.39 4.32 -13.74
CA PHE A 33 13.18 5.00 -12.70
C PHE A 33 12.34 5.93 -11.81
N VAL A 34 11.44 6.70 -12.42
CA VAL A 34 10.57 7.62 -11.69
C VAL A 34 9.56 6.84 -10.86
N VAL A 35 8.93 5.81 -11.42
CA VAL A 35 7.98 4.95 -10.68
C VAL A 35 8.67 4.28 -9.49
N SER A 36 9.86 3.71 -9.69
CA SER A 36 10.65 3.09 -8.62
C SER A 36 11.02 4.10 -7.51
N LYS A 37 11.40 5.32 -7.90
CA LYS A 37 11.64 6.42 -6.96
C LYS A 37 10.37 6.76 -6.17
N MET A 38 9.22 6.91 -6.82
CA MET A 38 7.94 7.17 -6.13
C MET A 38 7.59 6.06 -5.13
N ASN A 39 7.70 4.80 -5.55
CA ASN A 39 7.42 3.66 -4.67
C ASN A 39 8.34 3.64 -3.45
N THR A 40 9.59 4.08 -3.60
CA THR A 40 10.53 4.18 -2.48
C THR A 40 10.17 5.33 -1.53
N ILE A 41 9.78 6.48 -2.07
CA ILE A 41 9.40 7.67 -1.29
C ILE A 41 8.14 7.39 -0.46
N GLU A 42 7.15 6.74 -1.06
CA GLU A 42 5.86 6.41 -0.44
C GLU A 42 5.88 5.08 0.34
N ASN A 43 7.06 4.45 0.46
CA ASN A 43 7.24 3.16 1.13
C ASN A 43 6.32 2.03 0.57
N LEU A 44 6.03 2.04 -0.73
CA LEU A 44 5.12 1.09 -1.40
C LEU A 44 5.83 -0.15 -1.95
N GLN A 45 7.11 -0.35 -1.64
CA GLN A 45 7.91 -1.48 -2.13
C GLN A 45 7.35 -2.85 -1.70
N HIS A 46 6.68 -2.88 -0.55
CA HIS A 46 6.05 -4.08 0.03
C HIS A 46 4.55 -3.86 0.25
N ALA A 47 3.91 -3.16 -0.68
CA ALA A 47 2.47 -2.93 -0.63
C ALA A 47 1.70 -3.95 -1.49
N ILE A 48 0.57 -4.44 -0.96
CA ILE A 48 -0.33 -5.38 -1.63
C ILE A 48 -1.72 -4.77 -1.70
N VAL A 49 -2.34 -4.88 -2.87
CA VAL A 49 -3.75 -4.53 -3.04
C VAL A 49 -4.58 -5.80 -2.88
N GLY A 50 -5.37 -5.85 -1.80
CA GLY A 50 -6.34 -6.91 -1.55
C GLY A 50 -7.72 -6.49 -2.03
N LYS A 51 -8.49 -7.41 -2.63
CA LYS A 51 -9.88 -7.18 -3.05
C LYS A 51 -10.81 -8.09 -2.27
N PHE A 52 -11.88 -7.54 -1.70
CA PHE A 52 -12.95 -8.33 -1.11
C PHE A 52 -13.93 -8.82 -2.17
N SER A 53 -14.26 -10.11 -2.08
CA SER A 53 -15.29 -10.74 -2.90
C SER A 53 -16.69 -10.28 -2.49
N TYR A 54 -16.93 -10.19 -1.18
CA TYR A 54 -18.25 -9.89 -0.63
C TYR A 54 -18.21 -8.71 0.35
N GLY A 55 -19.18 -7.81 0.21
CA GLY A 55 -19.37 -6.69 1.12
C GLY A 55 -18.16 -5.76 1.25
N TRP A 56 -18.19 -4.91 2.28
CA TRP A 56 -17.08 -4.05 2.64
C TRP A 56 -16.89 -4.15 4.16
N PRO A 57 -16.00 -5.04 4.63
CA PRO A 57 -15.78 -5.21 6.07
C PRO A 57 -15.17 -3.96 6.68
N ASP A 58 -15.54 -3.71 7.92
CA ASP A 58 -15.09 -2.58 8.73
C ASP A 58 -13.57 -2.62 8.95
N LEU A 59 -12.90 -1.47 8.81
CA LEU A 59 -11.45 -1.38 8.82
C LEU A 59 -10.89 -1.81 10.17
N ASP A 60 -11.56 -1.47 11.27
CA ASP A 60 -11.13 -1.85 12.62
C ASP A 60 -11.13 -3.37 12.81
N LYS A 61 -12.10 -4.06 12.21
CA LYS A 61 -12.14 -5.52 12.19
C LYS A 61 -11.01 -6.09 11.35
N LEU A 62 -10.71 -5.47 10.20
CA LEU A 62 -9.62 -5.89 9.32
C LEU A 62 -8.25 -5.73 9.97
N LEU A 63 -8.02 -4.60 10.64
CA LEU A 63 -6.78 -4.33 11.39
C LEU A 63 -6.49 -5.38 12.45
N THR A 64 -7.54 -5.97 13.05
CA THR A 64 -7.38 -7.06 14.02
C THR A 64 -7.25 -8.43 13.34
N SER A 65 -8.02 -8.66 12.28
CA SER A 65 -8.20 -10.01 11.70
C SER A 65 -7.09 -10.39 10.71
N ILE A 66 -6.66 -9.45 9.86
CA ILE A 66 -5.65 -9.70 8.83
C ILE A 66 -4.31 -10.12 9.45
N PRO A 67 -3.73 -9.39 10.42
CA PRO A 67 -2.42 -9.77 10.96
C PRO A 67 -2.45 -11.14 11.64
N ALA A 68 -3.51 -11.40 12.41
CA ALA A 68 -3.69 -12.67 13.12
C ALA A 68 -3.89 -13.85 12.17
N GLN A 69 -4.68 -13.70 11.10
CA GLN A 69 -5.03 -14.80 10.19
C GLN A 69 -4.03 -14.97 9.05
N CYS A 70 -3.35 -13.90 8.64
CA CYS A 70 -2.32 -13.94 7.60
C CYS A 70 -0.90 -14.17 8.16
N ASN A 71 -0.74 -14.27 9.49
CA ASN A 71 0.53 -14.49 10.17
C ASN A 71 1.56 -13.40 9.83
N ILE A 72 1.13 -12.15 9.89
CA ILE A 72 2.00 -10.97 9.70
C ILE A 72 2.79 -10.76 11.00
N LYS A 73 4.11 -10.70 10.91
CA LYS A 73 5.01 -10.62 12.07
C LYS A 73 5.53 -9.22 12.32
N GLY A 74 5.75 -8.46 11.25
CA GLY A 74 6.27 -7.10 11.32
C GLY A 74 5.18 -6.05 11.45
N ASP A 75 5.64 -4.79 11.48
CA ASP A 75 4.75 -3.64 11.40
C ASP A 75 4.00 -3.62 10.06
N PHE A 76 2.76 -3.14 10.09
CA PHE A 76 1.89 -3.09 8.94
C PHE A 76 0.99 -1.84 8.99
N GLN A 77 0.51 -1.44 7.83
CA GLN A 77 -0.54 -0.44 7.69
C GLN A 77 -1.61 -0.97 6.73
N ILE A 78 -2.87 -0.83 7.10
CA ILE A 78 -4.01 -1.22 6.26
C ILE A 78 -4.91 -0.02 6.10
N GLY A 79 -5.25 0.29 4.85
CA GLY A 79 -6.15 1.38 4.53
C GLY A 79 -7.09 0.99 3.40
N TYR A 80 -8.20 1.70 3.30
CA TYR A 80 -9.06 1.61 2.13
C TYR A 80 -8.38 2.27 0.92
N PHE A 81 -8.45 1.60 -0.22
CA PHE A 81 -7.92 2.13 -1.47
C PHE A 81 -9.07 2.65 -2.34
N GLN A 82 -9.96 1.77 -2.82
CA GLN A 82 -11.17 2.09 -3.59
C GLN A 82 -12.02 0.83 -3.84
N ASN A 83 -13.35 0.93 -3.93
CA ASN A 83 -14.27 -0.14 -4.39
C ASN A 83 -13.95 -1.56 -3.89
N ARG A 84 -14.13 -1.83 -2.58
CA ARG A 84 -13.81 -3.13 -1.93
C ARG A 84 -12.33 -3.52 -2.00
N HIS A 85 -11.43 -2.62 -2.40
CA HIS A 85 -10.00 -2.83 -2.31
C HIS A 85 -9.44 -2.19 -1.05
N ILE A 86 -8.49 -2.90 -0.44
CA ILE A 86 -7.63 -2.40 0.62
C ILE A 86 -6.20 -2.38 0.12
N LEU A 87 -5.45 -1.42 0.63
CA LEU A 87 -4.00 -1.38 0.51
C LEU A 87 -3.42 -1.88 1.84
N ILE A 88 -2.54 -2.86 1.75
CA ILE A 88 -1.79 -3.40 2.89
C ILE A 88 -0.32 -3.08 2.63
N GLN A 89 0.27 -2.22 3.44
CA GLN A 89 1.71 -1.96 3.45
C GLN A 89 2.35 -2.80 4.55
N LEU A 90 3.43 -3.50 4.23
CA LEU A 90 4.15 -4.37 5.13
C LEU A 90 5.57 -3.84 5.33
N ALA A 91 6.07 -3.87 6.56
CA ALA A 91 7.46 -3.48 6.83
C ALA A 91 8.45 -4.58 6.37
N LEU A 92 8.08 -5.85 6.53
CA LEU A 92 8.95 -6.99 6.25
C LEU A 92 8.68 -7.60 4.88
N LYS A 93 9.76 -7.86 4.13
CA LYS A 93 9.72 -8.56 2.85
C LYS A 93 9.14 -9.97 2.98
N ASP A 94 9.45 -10.68 4.07
CA ASP A 94 8.95 -12.03 4.29
C ASP A 94 7.43 -12.07 4.47
N ASP A 95 6.86 -11.09 5.16
CA ASP A 95 5.41 -10.94 5.29
C ASP A 95 4.78 -10.62 3.93
N PHE A 96 5.43 -9.79 3.12
CA PHE A 96 5.00 -9.49 1.76
C PHE A 96 4.99 -10.74 0.87
N ILE A 97 6.08 -11.52 0.89
CA ILE A 97 6.15 -12.76 0.12
C ILE A 97 5.09 -13.75 0.61
N ASN A 98 4.96 -13.94 1.92
CA ASN A 98 3.95 -14.84 2.49
C ASN A 98 2.54 -14.41 2.06
N LEU A 99 2.21 -13.11 2.18
CA LEU A 99 0.89 -12.61 1.80
C LEU A 99 0.65 -12.74 0.29
N ALA A 100 1.60 -12.33 -0.54
CA ALA A 100 1.51 -12.39 -2.01
C ALA A 100 1.55 -13.81 -2.59
N SER A 101 2.14 -14.78 -1.86
CA SER A 101 2.26 -16.17 -2.33
C SER A 101 0.92 -16.91 -2.41
N LYS A 102 -0.12 -16.43 -1.71
CA LYS A 102 -1.45 -17.04 -1.74
C LYS A 102 -2.39 -16.15 -2.56
N PRO A 103 -3.13 -16.74 -3.51
CA PRO A 103 -4.01 -15.96 -4.39
C PRO A 103 -5.26 -15.43 -3.68
N ALA A 104 -5.66 -16.04 -2.56
CA ALA A 104 -6.83 -15.65 -1.79
C ALA A 104 -6.67 -16.01 -0.30
N TYR A 105 -7.32 -15.21 0.54
CA TYR A 105 -7.45 -15.44 1.98
C TYR A 105 -8.93 -15.44 2.33
N TYR A 106 -9.32 -16.33 3.24
CA TYR A 106 -10.66 -16.35 3.82
C TYR A 106 -10.58 -15.78 5.21
N ILE A 107 -11.07 -14.54 5.38
CA ILE A 107 -10.95 -13.81 6.63
C ILE A 107 -12.26 -13.94 7.39
N LYS A 108 -12.18 -14.53 8.59
CA LYS A 108 -13.32 -14.62 9.50
C LYS A 108 -13.39 -13.35 10.35
N ALA A 109 -14.43 -12.56 10.21
CA ALA A 109 -14.72 -11.49 11.16
C ALA A 109 -15.42 -12.08 12.40
N LYS A 110 -15.14 -11.54 13.60
CA LYS A 110 -15.57 -12.10 14.91
C LYS A 110 -17.10 -12.26 15.07
N ASP A 111 -17.88 -11.69 14.18
CA ASP A 111 -19.34 -11.77 14.08
C ASP A 111 -19.87 -13.03 13.37
N GLY A 112 -19.01 -13.98 13.00
CA GLY A 112 -19.43 -15.24 12.37
C GLY A 112 -19.76 -15.11 10.88
N ALA A 113 -19.73 -13.89 10.34
CA ALA A 113 -19.78 -13.63 8.91
C ALA A 113 -18.39 -13.88 8.29
N THR A 114 -18.35 -14.80 7.34
CA THR A 114 -17.22 -14.99 6.43
C THR A 114 -17.41 -14.10 5.21
N TYR A 115 -16.40 -13.31 4.86
CA TYR A 115 -16.39 -12.42 3.69
C TYR A 115 -15.35 -12.84 2.65
#